data_AF-A0A1Q6XDT0-F1
#
_entry.id   AF-A0A1Q6XDT0-F1
#
_cell.length_a   1.000
_cell.length_b   1.000
_cell.length_c   1.000
_cell.angle_alpha   90.00
_cell.angle_beta   90.00
_cell.angle_gamma   90.00
#
_symmetry.space_group_name_H-M   'P 1'
#
loop_
_entity.id
_entity.type
_entity.pdbx_description
1 polymer ?
#
loop_
_entity_poly.entity_id
_entity_poly.type
_entity_poly.pdbx_seq_one_letter_code
_entity_poly.pdbx_strand_id
1 'polypeptide(L)'
;MRIEKSVTSITWIPSEAISGMPKLPFEMGVAHYDDPPPDKLDDLEALRQSDAFREANELRAWVEFEDGKPSLYGYSGGGHIGVTRIKLGRRELTFPAVQYPLLQAEPEVSDSWVKFKQSAGGHMGLPAPRRVIGKPFFRIKSASAWTTLALTIDADGTAEHALEGASPFPRHWLYDDAGKLAVGRGGFAGADDRGRV
;
A
#
# COMPACT_ATOMS: atom_id res chain seq x y z
N MET A 1 14.44 -18.48 -20.64
CA MET A 1 13.00 -18.13 -20.59
C MET A 1 12.82 -17.00 -19.59
N ARG A 2 12.11 -15.92 -19.93
CA ARG A 2 11.84 -14.82 -19.01
C ARG A 2 10.43 -14.95 -18.42
N ILE A 3 10.33 -14.89 -17.10
CA ILE A 3 9.06 -14.84 -16.36
C ILE A 3 9.00 -13.50 -15.64
N GLU A 4 7.88 -12.81 -15.73
CA GLU A 4 7.59 -11.61 -14.94
C GLU A 4 6.30 -11.84 -14.15
N LYS A 5 6.32 -11.39 -12.89
CA LYS A 5 5.20 -11.52 -11.96
C LYS A 5 5.05 -10.25 -11.15
N SER A 6 3.85 -10.07 -10.61
CA SER A 6 3.56 -8.99 -9.68
C SER A 6 2.72 -9.42 -8.49
N VAL A 7 2.87 -8.65 -7.41
CA VAL A 7 1.92 -8.56 -6.31
C VAL A 7 1.76 -7.08 -5.97
N THR A 8 0.52 -6.66 -5.78
CA THR A 8 0.22 -5.26 -5.48
C THR A 8 -0.53 -5.13 -4.17
N SER A 9 -0.08 -4.23 -3.29
CA SER A 9 -0.87 -3.80 -2.15
C SER A 9 -1.53 -2.46 -2.44
N ILE A 10 -2.80 -2.31 -2.06
CA ILE A 10 -3.51 -1.02 -2.06
C ILE A 10 -3.90 -0.67 -0.63
N THR A 11 -3.56 0.56 -0.24
CA THR A 11 -3.89 1.13 1.06
C THR A 11 -5.06 2.11 0.94
N TRP A 12 -6.09 1.95 1.76
CA TRP A 12 -7.31 2.77 1.72
C TRP A 12 -7.87 3.04 3.13
N ILE A 13 -8.60 4.14 3.30
CA ILE A 13 -9.16 4.54 4.59
C ILE A 13 -10.64 4.15 4.67
N PRO A 14 -10.99 3.08 5.42
CA PRO A 14 -12.37 2.67 5.58
C PRO A 14 -13.16 3.70 6.41
N SER A 15 -14.45 3.84 6.10
CA SER A 15 -15.33 4.77 6.81
C SER A 15 -15.40 4.51 8.32
N GLU A 16 -15.24 3.25 8.77
CA GLU A 16 -15.34 2.87 10.18
C GLU A 16 -14.08 3.15 11.00
N ALA A 17 -12.90 3.28 10.39
CA ALA A 17 -11.63 3.48 11.12
C ALA A 17 -11.48 4.90 11.71
N ILE A 18 -12.52 5.73 11.61
CA ILE A 18 -12.53 7.14 12.04
C ILE A 18 -13.52 7.38 13.21
N SER A 19 -14.10 6.33 13.80
CA SER A 19 -14.95 6.47 15.00
C SER A 19 -14.14 7.01 16.20
N GLY A 20 -14.15 8.33 16.39
CA GLY A 20 -13.43 9.04 17.47
C GLY A 20 -12.79 10.38 17.09
N MET A 21 -12.72 10.76 15.81
CA MET A 21 -12.35 12.12 15.42
C MET A 21 -13.52 13.10 15.66
N PRO A 22 -13.27 14.39 15.99
CA PRO A 22 -14.33 15.38 15.98
C PRO A 22 -15.00 15.34 14.61
N LYS A 23 -16.32 15.13 14.53
CA LYS A 23 -17.07 15.01 13.27
C LYS A 23 -16.98 16.26 12.36
N LEU A 24 -16.47 17.37 12.90
CA LEU A 24 -16.42 18.69 12.29
C LEU A 24 -15.82 18.74 10.87
N PRO A 25 -14.72 18.03 10.52
CA PRO A 25 -14.20 18.04 9.15
C PRO A 25 -15.10 17.28 8.17
N PHE A 26 -15.76 16.20 8.59
CA PHE A 26 -16.62 15.37 7.74
C PHE A 26 -18.01 15.99 7.57
N GLU A 27 -18.56 16.61 8.62
CA GLU A 27 -19.84 17.34 8.58
C GLU A 27 -19.76 18.65 7.76
N MET A 28 -18.57 19.26 7.62
CA MET A 28 -18.35 20.43 6.77
C MET A 28 -17.96 20.11 5.32
N GLY A 29 -18.00 18.83 4.90
CA GLY A 29 -17.65 18.40 3.54
C GLY A 29 -16.16 18.44 3.21
N VAL A 30 -15.28 18.44 4.22
CA VAL A 30 -13.82 18.63 4.09
C VAL A 30 -13.07 17.29 3.97
N ALA A 31 -13.70 16.15 4.16
CA ALA A 31 -13.08 14.84 3.95
C ALA A 31 -14.12 13.84 3.42
N HIS A 32 -13.78 13.15 2.33
CA HIS A 32 -14.60 12.08 1.76
C HIS A 32 -14.17 10.73 2.32
N TYR A 33 -15.12 9.81 2.45
CA TYR A 33 -14.83 8.38 2.65
C TYR A 33 -14.12 7.83 1.40
N ASP A 34 -13.24 6.84 1.58
CA ASP A 34 -12.83 6.01 0.44
C ASP A 34 -13.87 4.90 0.29
N ASP A 35 -14.44 4.75 -0.90
CA ASP A 35 -15.08 3.49 -1.27
C ASP A 35 -14.00 2.39 -1.21
N PRO A 36 -14.35 1.15 -0.83
CA PRO A 36 -13.39 0.06 -0.88
C PRO A 36 -12.83 -0.05 -2.31
N PRO A 37 -11.53 -0.31 -2.47
CA PRO A 37 -10.94 -0.60 -3.77
C PRO A 37 -11.71 -1.71 -4.50
N PRO A 38 -11.62 -1.82 -5.84
CA PRO A 38 -12.28 -2.90 -6.55
C PRO A 38 -11.65 -4.26 -6.19
N ASP A 39 -12.43 -5.34 -6.21
CA ASP A 39 -11.93 -6.71 -6.00
C ASP A 39 -10.98 -7.18 -7.12
N LYS A 40 -11.00 -6.48 -8.26
CA LYS A 40 -10.10 -6.67 -9.39
C LYS A 40 -9.36 -5.38 -9.70
N LEU A 41 -8.03 -5.45 -9.69
CA LEU A 41 -7.12 -4.37 -10.04
C LEU A 41 -6.76 -4.46 -11.52
N ASP A 42 -7.45 -3.66 -12.35
CA ASP A 42 -7.19 -3.60 -13.79
C ASP A 42 -6.24 -2.45 -14.17
N ASP A 43 -6.44 -1.25 -13.62
CA ASP A 43 -5.67 -0.05 -13.94
C ASP A 43 -5.32 0.74 -12.67
N LEU A 44 -4.09 0.53 -12.19
CA LEU A 44 -3.58 1.19 -10.99
C LEU A 44 -3.44 2.71 -11.18
N GLU A 45 -3.12 3.19 -12.39
CA GLU A 45 -2.95 4.61 -12.65
C GLU A 45 -4.31 5.32 -12.68
N ALA A 46 -5.35 4.70 -13.26
CA ALA A 46 -6.71 5.23 -13.18
C ALA A 46 -7.21 5.35 -11.73
N LEU A 47 -6.91 4.36 -10.88
CA LEU A 47 -7.21 4.43 -9.45
C LEU A 47 -6.42 5.56 -8.76
N ARG A 48 -5.15 5.76 -9.14
CA ARG A 48 -4.33 6.86 -8.61
C ARG A 48 -4.89 8.23 -9.01
N GLN A 49 -5.29 8.38 -10.26
CA GLN A 49 -5.84 9.63 -10.81
C GLN A 49 -7.19 9.99 -10.20
N SER A 50 -7.99 8.99 -9.81
CA SER A 50 -9.29 9.16 -9.15
C SER A 50 -9.22 9.27 -7.62
N ASP A 51 -8.02 9.31 -7.02
CA ASP A 51 -7.78 9.29 -5.57
C ASP A 51 -8.39 8.07 -4.85
N ALA A 52 -8.53 6.93 -5.53
CA ALA A 52 -9.17 5.72 -4.98
C ALA A 52 -8.29 4.97 -3.95
N PHE A 53 -7.06 5.42 -3.73
CA PHE A 53 -6.17 4.88 -2.70
C PHE A 53 -5.25 5.94 -2.11
N ARG A 54 -4.61 5.59 -0.99
CA ARG A 54 -3.67 6.45 -0.27
C ARG A 54 -2.22 6.09 -0.54
N GLU A 55 -1.95 4.81 -0.71
CA GLU A 55 -0.66 4.27 -1.09
C GLU A 55 -0.89 2.98 -1.89
N ALA A 56 -0.02 2.71 -2.86
CA ALA A 56 0.05 1.40 -3.48
C ALA A 56 1.51 0.95 -3.64
N ASN A 57 1.77 -0.30 -3.29
CA ASN A 57 3.05 -0.96 -3.45
C ASN A 57 2.92 -1.98 -4.56
N GLU A 58 3.41 -1.67 -5.76
CA GLU A 58 3.43 -2.58 -6.89
C GLU A 58 4.79 -3.27 -6.94
N LEU A 59 4.91 -4.44 -6.31
CA LEU A 59 6.10 -5.28 -6.45
C LEU A 59 5.96 -6.10 -7.72
N ARG A 60 6.55 -5.59 -8.81
CA ARG A 60 6.74 -6.31 -10.08
C ARG A 60 8.20 -6.65 -10.26
N ALA A 61 8.48 -7.88 -10.63
CA ALA A 61 9.83 -8.37 -10.83
C ALA A 61 9.88 -9.45 -11.91
N TRP A 62 11.05 -9.63 -12.50
CA TRP A 62 11.29 -10.59 -13.55
C TRP A 62 12.52 -11.42 -13.27
N VAL A 63 12.53 -12.64 -13.81
CA VAL A 63 13.65 -13.59 -13.78
C VAL A 63 13.81 -14.21 -15.16
N GLU A 64 15.04 -14.29 -15.63
CA GLU A 64 15.43 -15.09 -16.78
C GLU A 64 16.03 -16.40 -16.27
N PHE A 65 15.48 -17.51 -16.74
CA PHE A 65 15.93 -18.85 -16.42
C PHE A 65 16.63 -19.50 -17.63
N GLU A 66 17.79 -20.09 -17.40
CA GLU A 66 18.54 -20.93 -18.33
C GLU A 66 18.63 -22.34 -17.74
N ASP A 67 18.10 -23.33 -18.46
CA ASP A 67 18.02 -24.72 -18.00
C ASP A 67 17.40 -24.87 -16.60
N GLY A 68 16.39 -24.05 -16.31
CA GLY A 68 15.67 -24.03 -15.03
C GLY A 68 16.37 -23.25 -13.92
N LYS A 69 17.53 -22.65 -14.17
CA LYS A 69 18.30 -21.88 -13.18
C LYS A 69 18.24 -20.37 -13.45
N PRO A 70 18.10 -19.52 -12.42
CA PRO A 70 18.16 -18.07 -12.61
C PRO A 70 19.49 -17.62 -13.23
N SER A 71 19.45 -16.89 -14.34
CA SER A 71 20.62 -16.28 -14.99
C SER A 71 20.63 -14.76 -14.88
N LEU A 72 19.46 -14.11 -14.98
CA LEU A 72 19.28 -12.67 -14.74
C LEU A 72 17.97 -12.42 -13.98
N TYR A 73 17.91 -11.32 -13.24
CA TYR A 73 16.70 -10.94 -12.50
C TYR A 73 16.71 -9.45 -12.17
N GLY A 74 15.53 -8.89 -11.93
CA GLY A 74 15.42 -7.50 -11.53
C GLY A 74 14.01 -7.09 -11.15
N TYR A 75 13.94 -5.94 -10.48
CA TYR A 75 12.68 -5.26 -10.20
C TYR A 75 12.23 -4.44 -11.42
N SER A 76 10.92 -4.38 -11.65
CA SER A 76 10.27 -3.56 -12.69
C SER A 76 9.04 -2.79 -12.17
N GLY A 77 8.69 -2.93 -10.90
CA GLY A 77 7.58 -2.24 -10.24
C GLY A 77 7.98 -0.95 -9.52
N GLY A 78 7.11 -0.48 -8.63
CA GLY A 78 7.31 0.77 -7.90
C GLY A 78 6.34 1.02 -6.76
N GLY A 79 6.59 2.10 -6.03
CA GLY A 79 5.68 2.63 -5.02
C GLY A 79 4.92 3.83 -5.54
N HIS A 80 3.65 3.95 -5.17
CA HIS A 80 2.75 5.01 -5.58
C HIS A 80 2.10 5.64 -4.35
N ILE A 81 2.03 6.97 -4.32
CA ILE A 81 1.29 7.67 -3.26
C ILE A 81 0.12 8.47 -3.84
N GLY A 82 -1.03 8.33 -3.20
CA GLY A 82 -2.24 9.07 -3.56
C GLY A 82 -2.12 10.53 -3.17
N VAL A 83 -2.78 11.41 -3.93
CA VAL A 83 -2.92 12.82 -3.56
C VAL A 83 -4.20 12.97 -2.74
N THR A 84 -4.23 13.87 -1.75
CA THR A 84 -5.47 14.16 -1.03
C THR A 84 -6.07 15.44 -1.58
N ARG A 85 -7.20 15.33 -2.28
CA ARG A 85 -7.99 16.47 -2.76
C ARG A 85 -9.27 16.60 -1.95
N ILE A 86 -9.55 17.81 -1.50
CA ILE A 86 -10.69 18.15 -0.66
C ILE A 86 -11.50 19.25 -1.36
N LYS A 87 -12.81 19.04 -1.54
CA LYS A 87 -13.71 20.06 -2.07
C LYS A 87 -14.38 20.83 -0.94
N LEU A 88 -14.00 22.10 -0.75
CA LEU A 88 -14.65 23.01 0.19
C LEU A 88 -15.53 24.01 -0.59
N GLY A 89 -16.82 23.70 -0.71
CA GLY A 89 -17.75 24.48 -1.51
C GLY A 89 -17.38 24.44 -3.01
N ARG A 90 -17.11 25.60 -3.61
CA ARG A 90 -16.66 25.73 -5.01
C ARG A 90 -15.13 25.67 -5.19
N ARG A 91 -14.37 25.48 -4.11
CA ARG A 91 -12.90 25.46 -4.13
C ARG A 91 -12.39 24.05 -3.88
N GLU A 92 -11.37 23.65 -4.62
CA GLU A 92 -10.62 22.41 -4.38
C GLU A 92 -9.29 22.76 -3.71
N LEU A 93 -8.97 22.06 -2.63
CA LEU A 93 -7.70 22.17 -1.92
C LEU A 93 -6.95 20.85 -2.08
N THR A 94 -5.69 20.94 -2.51
CA THR A 94 -4.81 19.79 -2.72
C THR A 94 -3.77 19.76 -1.62
N PHE A 95 -3.68 18.64 -0.91
CA PHE A 95 -2.65 18.38 0.08
C PHE A 95 -1.66 17.36 -0.49
N PRO A 96 -0.41 17.77 -0.77
CA PRO A 96 0.58 16.89 -1.36
C PRO A 96 0.94 15.79 -0.36
N ALA A 97 0.93 14.56 -0.83
CA ALA A 97 1.52 13.45 -0.10
C ALA A 97 3.04 13.43 -0.37
N VAL A 98 3.80 12.92 0.59
CA VAL A 98 5.27 12.79 0.47
C VAL A 98 5.61 11.31 0.39
N GLN A 99 6.01 10.87 -0.80
CA GLN A 99 6.48 9.50 -1.02
C GLN A 99 7.81 9.27 -0.30
N TYR A 100 7.92 8.15 0.42
CA TYR A 100 9.18 7.70 0.98
C TYR A 100 10.06 7.07 -0.11
N PRO A 101 11.38 6.98 0.10
CA PRO A 101 12.24 6.18 -0.76
C PRO A 101 11.68 4.76 -0.90
N LEU A 102 11.62 4.26 -2.14
CA LEU A 102 11.32 2.86 -2.41
C LEU A 102 12.51 2.02 -1.93
N LEU A 103 12.26 1.03 -1.07
CA LEU A 103 13.30 0.13 -0.59
C LEU A 103 13.14 -1.22 -1.27
N GLN A 104 14.19 -1.68 -1.93
CA GLN A 104 14.26 -3.01 -2.54
C GLN A 104 15.46 -3.73 -1.94
N ALA A 105 15.24 -4.94 -1.44
CA ALA A 105 16.34 -5.77 -0.94
C ALA A 105 17.10 -6.39 -2.13
N GLU A 106 18.35 -6.79 -1.89
CA GLU A 106 19.03 -7.70 -2.82
C GLU A 106 18.19 -8.98 -2.96
N PRO A 107 17.86 -9.44 -4.18
CA PRO A 107 17.06 -10.64 -4.35
C PRO A 107 17.73 -11.88 -3.75
N GLU A 108 16.95 -12.71 -3.06
CA GLU A 108 17.42 -14.01 -2.59
C GLU A 108 17.32 -15.01 -3.74
N VAL A 109 18.41 -15.68 -4.08
CA VAL A 109 18.51 -16.56 -5.25
C VAL A 109 18.73 -18.00 -4.83
N SER A 110 17.94 -18.91 -5.40
CA SER A 110 18.10 -20.35 -5.28
C SER A 110 18.42 -20.98 -6.64
N ASP A 111 18.48 -22.31 -6.69
CA ASP A 111 18.72 -23.07 -7.92
C ASP A 111 17.54 -22.99 -8.90
N SER A 112 16.31 -22.74 -8.42
CA SER A 112 15.09 -22.73 -9.25
C SER A 112 14.17 -21.53 -9.05
N TRP A 113 14.48 -20.62 -8.13
CA TRP A 113 13.63 -19.47 -7.84
C TRP A 113 14.42 -18.24 -7.43
N VAL A 114 13.77 -17.08 -7.54
CA VAL A 114 14.26 -15.81 -6.99
C VAL A 114 13.17 -15.14 -6.17
N LYS A 115 13.52 -14.70 -4.95
CA LYS A 115 12.64 -13.98 -4.04
C LYS A 115 13.03 -12.51 -3.97
N PHE A 116 12.04 -11.66 -4.20
CA PHE A 116 12.13 -10.22 -4.19
C PHE A 116 11.43 -9.66 -2.96
N LYS A 117 11.92 -8.52 -2.45
CA LYS A 117 11.32 -7.84 -1.30
C LYS A 117 11.32 -6.34 -1.52
N GLN A 118 10.15 -5.71 -1.38
CA GLN A 118 9.98 -4.29 -1.61
C GLN A 118 9.12 -3.64 -0.52
N SER A 119 9.61 -2.53 0.03
CA SER A 119 8.84 -1.66 0.92
C SER A 119 8.55 -0.34 0.21
N ALA A 120 7.27 0.02 0.15
CA ALA A 120 6.79 1.30 -0.35
C ALA A 120 5.91 1.98 0.70
N GLY A 121 5.81 3.31 0.61
CA GLY A 121 5.07 4.09 1.58
C GLY A 121 5.19 5.59 1.40
N GLY A 122 4.53 6.31 2.30
CA GLY A 122 4.78 7.73 2.50
C GLY A 122 3.85 8.38 3.50
N HIS A 123 4.03 9.69 3.65
CA HIS A 123 3.14 10.54 4.43
C HIS A 123 1.96 10.97 3.57
N MET A 124 0.75 10.61 4.02
CA MET A 124 -0.48 11.04 3.35
C MET A 124 -0.69 12.56 3.49
N GLY A 125 -1.44 13.17 2.58
CA GLY A 125 -1.79 14.58 2.65
C GLY A 125 -2.88 14.91 3.68
N LEU A 126 -3.47 13.92 4.36
CA LEU A 126 -4.69 14.11 5.15
C LEU A 126 -4.45 14.97 6.42
N PRO A 127 -5.05 16.17 6.54
CA PRO A 127 -4.96 16.97 7.75
C PRO A 127 -5.98 16.44 8.78
N ALA A 128 -5.57 15.48 9.62
CA ALA A 128 -6.39 15.07 10.76
C ALA A 128 -6.07 15.95 11.98
N PRO A 129 -6.99 16.80 12.47
CA PRO A 129 -6.77 17.59 13.67
C PRO A 129 -6.76 16.67 14.89
N ARG A 130 -5.59 16.52 15.51
CA ARG A 130 -5.42 15.79 16.78
C ARG A 130 -5.42 16.78 17.93
N ARG A 131 -6.27 16.57 18.93
CA ARG A 131 -6.28 17.40 20.15
C ARG A 131 -4.97 17.22 20.92
N VAL A 132 -4.40 18.31 21.42
CA VAL A 132 -3.18 18.30 22.25
C VAL A 132 -3.39 19.13 23.51
N ILE A 133 -2.65 18.82 24.57
CA ILE A 133 -2.62 19.62 25.79
C ILE A 133 -1.71 20.83 25.52
N GLY A 134 -2.23 22.05 25.72
CA GLY A 134 -1.52 23.31 25.47
C GLY A 134 -1.87 23.97 24.12
N LYS A 135 -1.80 25.30 24.05
CA LYS A 135 -2.12 26.09 22.85
C LYS A 135 -1.24 25.66 21.65
N PRO A 136 -1.78 25.52 20.42
CA PRO A 136 -3.12 25.90 19.97
C PRO A 136 -4.21 24.82 20.20
N PHE A 137 -3.99 23.84 21.08
CA PHE A 137 -4.91 22.76 21.48
C PHE A 137 -5.25 21.74 20.40
N PHE A 138 -4.76 21.93 19.17
CA PHE A 138 -4.79 20.95 18.10
C PHE A 138 -3.46 20.93 17.34
N ARG A 139 -3.09 19.78 16.80
CA ARG A 139 -1.98 19.59 15.85
C ARG A 139 -2.53 18.92 14.61
N ILE A 140 -2.14 19.41 13.44
CA ILE A 140 -2.36 18.71 12.18
C ILE A 140 -1.20 17.74 12.03
N LYS A 141 -1.50 16.44 12.07
CA LYS A 141 -0.55 15.38 11.73
C LYS A 141 -1.21 14.50 10.69
N SER A 142 -0.51 14.27 9.58
CA SER A 142 -0.89 13.21 8.66
C SER A 142 -0.40 11.86 9.17
N ALA A 143 -1.14 10.81 8.83
CA ALA A 143 -0.70 9.44 9.05
C ALA A 143 0.25 9.00 7.90
N SER A 144 1.15 8.09 8.23
CA SER A 144 1.96 7.38 7.23
C SER A 144 1.26 6.09 6.85
N ALA A 145 1.30 5.74 5.58
CA ALA A 145 0.90 4.45 5.04
C ALA A 145 2.14 3.79 4.45
N TRP A 146 2.36 2.51 4.74
CA TRP A 146 3.45 1.74 4.14
C TRP A 146 3.14 0.25 4.16
N THR A 147 3.72 -0.48 3.22
CA THR A 147 3.68 -1.95 3.16
C THR A 147 5.05 -2.50 2.76
N THR A 148 5.33 -3.73 3.17
CA THR A 148 6.47 -4.55 2.75
C THR A 148 5.91 -5.82 2.12
N LEU A 149 6.21 -6.02 0.84
CA LEU A 149 5.80 -7.17 0.05
C LEU A 149 6.98 -8.08 -0.21
N ALA A 150 6.69 -9.37 -0.33
CA ALA A 150 7.59 -10.35 -0.90
C ALA A 150 6.92 -11.08 -2.07
N LEU A 151 7.74 -11.40 -3.08
CA LEU A 151 7.34 -12.11 -4.29
C LEU A 151 8.42 -13.13 -4.62
N THR A 152 8.08 -14.41 -4.67
CA THR A 152 8.97 -15.47 -5.14
C THR A 152 8.51 -15.92 -6.53
N ILE A 153 9.42 -16.00 -7.49
CA ILE A 153 9.16 -16.47 -8.86
C ILE A 153 9.96 -17.75 -9.07
N ASP A 154 9.28 -18.84 -9.41
CA ASP A 154 9.90 -20.15 -9.66
C ASP A 154 10.05 -20.41 -11.17
N ALA A 155 11.01 -21.26 -11.53
CA ALA A 155 11.36 -21.62 -12.90
C ALA A 155 10.21 -22.33 -13.62
N ASP A 156 9.30 -22.97 -12.88
CA ASP A 156 8.09 -23.60 -13.43
C ASP A 156 6.97 -22.59 -13.79
N GLY A 157 7.16 -21.30 -13.50
CA GLY A 157 6.21 -20.23 -13.76
C GLY A 157 5.25 -19.92 -12.62
N THR A 158 5.30 -20.68 -11.53
CA THR A 158 4.54 -20.38 -10.31
C THR A 158 5.14 -19.18 -9.58
N ALA A 159 4.30 -18.54 -8.76
CA ALA A 159 4.72 -17.43 -7.93
C ALA A 159 4.01 -17.46 -6.58
N GLU A 160 4.77 -17.15 -5.53
CA GLU A 160 4.25 -16.96 -4.18
C GLU A 160 4.38 -15.50 -3.79
N HIS A 161 3.40 -14.99 -3.04
CA HIS A 161 3.39 -13.60 -2.61
C HIS A 161 2.95 -13.45 -1.16
N ALA A 162 3.51 -12.46 -0.46
CA ALA A 162 3.19 -12.20 0.94
C ALA A 162 3.20 -10.71 1.27
N LEU A 163 2.31 -10.31 2.18
CA LEU A 163 2.39 -9.05 2.92
C LEU A 163 3.22 -9.30 4.19
N GLU A 164 4.52 -9.03 4.15
CA GLU A 164 5.43 -9.31 5.27
C GLU A 164 5.40 -8.22 6.35
N GLY A 165 4.87 -7.04 6.04
CA GLY A 165 4.68 -5.96 7.02
C GLY A 165 3.83 -4.83 6.46
N ALA A 166 3.17 -4.07 7.33
CA ALA A 166 2.48 -2.85 6.96
C ALA A 166 2.25 -1.94 8.16
N SER A 167 1.94 -0.69 7.87
CA SER A 167 1.40 0.24 8.86
C SER A 167 0.13 -0.31 9.51
N PRO A 168 -0.13 -0.02 10.81
CA PRO A 168 -1.37 -0.45 11.47
C PRO A 168 -2.61 0.33 11.00
N PHE A 169 -2.41 1.42 10.26
CA PHE A 169 -3.42 2.26 9.66
C PHE A 169 -2.81 2.93 8.44
N PRO A 170 -3.51 3.08 7.30
CA PRO A 170 -4.89 2.62 6.99
C PRO A 170 -5.05 1.10 6.77
N ARG A 171 -6.13 0.64 6.12
CA ARG A 171 -6.30 -0.79 5.73
C ARG A 171 -5.49 -1.08 4.47
N HIS A 172 -5.06 -2.33 4.33
CA HIS A 172 -4.27 -2.81 3.19
C HIS A 172 -4.94 -4.04 2.57
N TRP A 173 -5.09 -4.03 1.25
CA TRP A 173 -5.56 -5.16 0.45
C TRP A 173 -4.43 -5.63 -0.47
N LEU A 174 -4.35 -6.94 -0.68
CA LEU A 174 -3.31 -7.56 -1.51
C LEU A 174 -3.92 -8.18 -2.75
N TYR A 175 -3.32 -7.91 -3.91
CA TYR A 175 -3.73 -8.41 -5.23
C TYR A 175 -2.62 -9.26 -5.83
N ASP A 176 -3.00 -10.37 -6.44
CA ASP A 176 -2.10 -11.25 -7.17
C ASP A 176 -1.70 -10.69 -8.55
N ASP A 177 -0.92 -11.48 -9.29
CA ASP A 177 -0.42 -11.15 -10.63
C ASP A 177 -1.52 -10.93 -11.68
N ALA A 178 -2.70 -11.52 -11.47
CA ALA A 178 -3.88 -11.33 -12.32
C ALA A 178 -4.73 -10.13 -11.88
N GLY A 179 -4.27 -9.37 -10.88
CA GLY A 179 -4.99 -8.28 -10.26
C GLY A 179 -6.18 -8.75 -9.42
N LYS A 180 -6.28 -10.04 -9.05
CA LYS A 180 -7.38 -10.53 -8.23
C LYS A 180 -7.05 -10.33 -6.75
N LEU A 181 -8.03 -9.88 -5.97
CA LEU A 181 -7.90 -9.75 -4.52
C LEU A 181 -7.56 -11.10 -3.89
N ALA A 182 -6.33 -11.21 -3.36
CA ALA A 182 -5.80 -12.40 -2.70
C ALA A 182 -6.03 -12.37 -1.18
N VAL A 183 -5.93 -11.19 -0.56
CA VAL A 183 -6.21 -10.99 0.88
C VAL A 183 -6.96 -9.68 1.09
N GLY A 184 -8.20 -9.76 1.58
CA GLY A 184 -9.12 -8.63 1.73
C GLY A 184 -9.59 -8.29 3.15
N ARG A 185 -9.17 -9.00 4.21
CA ARG A 185 -9.64 -8.75 5.58
C ARG A 185 -8.52 -8.44 6.55
N GLY A 186 -8.70 -7.35 7.30
CA GLY A 186 -7.71 -6.75 8.18
C GLY A 186 -7.22 -7.66 9.30
N GLY A 187 -5.94 -7.46 9.64
CA GLY A 187 -5.24 -8.14 10.71
C GLY A 187 -4.18 -9.08 10.14
N PHE A 188 -2.92 -8.68 10.29
CA PHE A 188 -1.78 -9.58 10.13
C PHE A 188 -2.04 -10.89 10.90
N ALA A 189 -2.07 -12.02 10.20
CA ALA A 189 -1.78 -13.31 10.81
C ALA A 189 -0.25 -13.38 10.99
N GLY A 190 0.27 -12.72 12.01
CA GLY A 190 1.72 -12.58 12.19
C GLY A 190 2.15 -11.63 13.30
N ALA A 191 1.40 -11.55 14.39
CA ALA A 191 1.92 -11.01 15.64
C ALA A 191 1.37 -11.87 16.78
N ASP A 192 2.27 -12.66 17.33
CA ASP A 192 2.18 -13.42 18.56
C ASP A 192 1.32 -12.70 19.62
N ASP A 193 0.18 -13.31 19.93
CA ASP A 193 -0.73 -12.96 21.02
C ASP A 193 -0.13 -13.39 22.36
N ARG A 194 1.11 -12.92 22.65
CA ARG A 194 1.68 -13.02 23.98
C ARG A 194 1.44 -11.72 24.71
N GLY A 195 0.34 -11.77 25.46
CA GLY A 195 -0.16 -10.73 26.33
C GLY A 195 0.91 -10.13 27.25
N ARG A 196 0.61 -8.87 27.60
CA ARG A 196 1.19 -8.18 28.76
C ARG A 196 1.16 -9.07 29.99
N VAL A 197 2.23 -8.97 30.77
CA VAL A 197 2.12 -8.62 32.19
C VAL A 197 2.80 -7.28 32.37
#